data_AF-A0A7C2QEG2-F1
#
_entry.id   AF-A0A7C2QEG2-F1
#
_cell.length_a   1.000
_cell.length_b   1.000
_cell.length_c   1.000
_cell.angle_alpha   90.00
_cell.angle_beta   90.00
_cell.angle_gamma   90.00
#
_symmetry.space_group_name_H-M   'P 1'
#
loop_
_entity.id
_entity.type
_entity.pdbx_description
1 polymer ?
#
loop_
_entity_poly.entity_id
_entity_poly.type
_entity_poly.pdbx_seq_one_letter_code
_entity_poly.pdbx_strand_id
1 'polypeptide(L)' 'GCGLGACLGCVLPKRGEDGYLRVCYDGPVFDAEKVAV' A
#
# COMPACT_ATOMS: atom_id res chain seq x y z
N GLY A 1 -4.67 12.83 3.73
CA GLY A 1 -5.29 11.50 3.91
C GLY A 1 -5.54 11.22 5.38
N CYS A 2 -6.24 10.14 5.73
CA CYS A 2 -6.67 9.83 7.11
C CYS A 2 -5.59 9.20 8.02
N GLY A 3 -4.54 8.59 7.48
CA GLY A 3 -3.47 7.97 8.28
C GLY A 3 -3.80 6.63 8.94
N LEU A 4 -5.01 6.09 8.73
CA LEU A 4 -5.52 4.87 9.35
C LEU A 4 -6.12 3.88 8.34
N GLY A 5 -5.81 4.06 7.05
CA GLY A 5 -6.16 3.13 5.99
C GLY A 5 -7.62 3.13 5.51
N ALA A 6 -8.45 4.07 5.99
CA ALA A 6 -9.88 4.15 5.61
C ALA A 6 -10.13 4.94 4.32
N CYS A 7 -9.41 6.04 4.10
CA CYS A 7 -9.65 6.93 2.96
C CYS A 7 -9.02 6.46 1.65
N LEU A 8 -8.25 5.36 1.69
CA LEU A 8 -7.52 4.78 0.55
C LEU A 8 -6.59 5.75 -0.21
N GLY A 9 -6.27 6.91 0.35
CA GLY A 9 -5.40 7.91 -0.29
C GLY A 9 -3.91 7.60 -0.18
N CYS A 10 -3.53 6.59 0.60
CA CYS A 10 -2.14 6.16 0.82
C CYS A 10 -1.85 4.82 0.13
N VAL A 11 -2.59 4.48 -0.94
CA VAL A 11 -2.51 3.16 -1.58
C VAL A 11 -1.36 3.05 -2.59
N LEU A 12 -0.75 1.87 -2.66
CA LEU A 12 0.25 1.45 -3.64
C LEU A 12 -0.22 0.16 -4.32
N PRO A 13 0.03 -0.03 -5.63
CA PRO A 13 -0.28 -1.27 -6.32
C PRO A 13 0.59 -2.43 -5.83
N LYS A 14 -0.02 -3.59 -5.62
CA LYS A 14 0.72 -4.83 -5.35
C LYS A 14 1.35 -5.37 -6.62
N ARG A 15 2.57 -5.92 -6.51
CA ARG A 15 3.22 -6.65 -7.59
C ARG A 15 2.71 -8.09 -7.62
N GLY A 16 2.31 -8.58 -8.80
CA GLY A 16 1.98 -10.00 -9.02
C GLY A 16 0.62 -10.46 -8.47
N GLU A 17 -0.16 -9.57 -7.85
CA GLU A 17 -1.47 -9.84 -7.28
C GLU A 17 -2.41 -8.66 -7.53
N ASP A 18 -3.71 -8.93 -7.62
CA ASP A 18 -4.72 -7.88 -7.65
C ASP A 18 -4.82 -7.17 -6.28
N GLY A 19 -5.00 -5.86 -6.32
CA GLY A 19 -5.27 -5.03 -5.15
C GLY A 19 -4.12 -4.11 -4.74
N TYR A 20 -4.22 -3.61 -3.50
CA TYR A 20 -3.40 -2.49 -3.04
C TYR A 20 -2.87 -2.70 -1.62
N LEU A 21 -1.73 -2.07 -1.35
CA LEU A 21 -1.14 -1.87 -0.02
C LEU A 21 -1.43 -0.45 0.44
N ARG A 22 -1.65 -0.23 1.73
CA ARG A 22 -1.87 1.08 2.35
C ARG A 22 -0.64 1.44 3.17
N VAL A 23 0.14 2.42 2.71
CA VAL A 23 1.35 2.91 3.40
C VAL A 23 1.08 3.21 4.89
N CYS A 24 -0.08 3.80 5.16
CA CYS A 24 -0.46 4.25 6.48
C CYS A 24 -1.05 3.16 7.40
N TYR A 25 -1.26 1.93 6.91
CA TYR A 25 -1.83 0.83 7.72
C TYR A 25 -1.02 -0.46 7.58
N ASP A 26 -0.68 -0.87 6.36
CA ASP A 26 0.10 -2.08 6.08
C ASP A 26 1.61 -1.86 6.33
N GLY A 27 2.03 -0.60 6.45
CA GLY A 27 3.36 -0.21 6.90
C GLY A 27 4.00 0.81 5.96
N PRO A 28 4.79 1.76 6.45
CA PRO A 28 5.45 2.73 5.57
C PRO A 28 6.68 2.15 4.85
N VAL A 29 7.11 0.95 5.23
CA VAL A 29 8.27 0.23 4.66
C VAL A 29 7.79 -1.12 4.16
N PHE A 30 8.12 -1.43 2.91
CA PHE A 30 7.71 -2.65 2.22
C PHE A 30 8.91 -3.34 1.58
N ASP A 31 8.81 -4.66 1.41
CA ASP A 31 9.71 -5.40 0.54
C ASP A 31 9.57 -4.88 -0.90
N ALA A 32 10.69 -4.63 -1.57
CA ALA A 32 10.69 -4.11 -2.93
C ALA A 32 9.94 -5.01 -3.93
N GLU A 33 9.89 -6.32 -3.65
CA GLU A 33 9.19 -7.29 -4.48
C GLU A 33 7.65 -7.28 -4.30
N LYS A 34 7.13 -6.60 -3.27
CA LYS A 34 5.68 -6.51 -3.02
C LYS A 34 5.02 -5.31 -3.70
N VAL A 35 5.80 -4.32 -4.09
CA VAL A 35 5.32 -3.07 -4.69
C VAL A 35 5.54 -3.10 -6.20
N ALA A 36 4.49 -2.81 -6.98
CA ALA A 36 4.65 -2.63 -8.41
C ALA A 36 5.32 -1.27 -8.68
N VAL A 37 6.34 -1.28 -9.54
CA VAL A 37 7.03 -0.08 -10.03
C VAL A 37 6.33 0.46 -11.26
#